data_AF-A0A822GSI6-F1
#
_entry.id   AF-A0A822GSI6-F1
#
_cell.length_a   1.000
_cell.length_b   1.000
_cell.length_c   1.000
_cell.angle_alpha   90.00
_cell.angle_beta   90.00
_cell.angle_gamma   90.00
#
_symmetry.space_group_name_H-M   'P 1'
#
loop_
_entity.id
_entity.type
_entity.pdbx_description
1 polymer ?
#
loop_
_entity_poly.entity_id
_entity_poly.type
_entity_poly.pdbx_seq_one_letter_code
_entity_poly.pdbx_strand_id
1 'polypeptide(L)'
;DSIHVIEVKEKQSGRTAHYKLTSTVMLWLQTHKTMSGMMNLGGSLTRQLEADHQITEFSQHIINIGKMVEEMENKIRQTLNAIYFGKTKDILNSLRNAENFQNRARLQQVNFTGELQSALNRTRPTE
;
A
#
# COMPACT_ATOMS: atom_id res chain seq x y z
N ASP A 1 9.92 10.32 7.86
CA ASP A 1 11.00 10.74 6.93
C ASP A 1 10.85 10.03 5.60
N SER A 2 11.07 10.73 4.48
CA SER A 2 11.09 10.14 3.15
C SER A 2 12.41 10.43 2.44
N ILE A 3 12.93 9.42 1.75
CA ILE A 3 14.16 9.49 0.95
C ILE A 3 13.79 9.04 -0.46
N HIS A 4 13.97 9.91 -1.44
CA HIS A 4 13.71 9.66 -2.85
C HIS A 4 15.01 9.79 -3.63
N VAL A 5 15.51 8.66 -4.14
CA VAL A 5 16.68 8.62 -5.02
C VAL A 5 16.18 8.43 -6.45
N ILE A 6 16.50 9.37 -7.32
CA ILE A 6 16.12 9.35 -8.73
C ILE A 6 17.37 9.21 -9.60
N GLU A 7 17.31 8.28 -10.55
CA GLU A 7 18.27 8.15 -11.65
C GLU A 7 17.54 8.52 -12.94
N VAL A 8 18.15 9.40 -13.75
CA VAL A 8 17.59 9.88 -15.02
C VAL A 8 18.57 9.57 -16.15
N LYS A 9 18.12 8.86 -17.17
CA LYS A 9 18.88 8.58 -18.39
C LYS A 9 18.17 9.16 -19.60
N GLU A 10 18.70 10.24 -20.13
CA GLU A 10 18.22 10.81 -21.39
C GLU A 10 18.56 9.87 -22.56
N LYS A 11 17.61 9.66 -23.46
CA LYS A 11 17.86 8.90 -24.70
C LYS A 11 18.54 9.81 -25.72
N GLN A 12 19.21 9.20 -26.70
CA GLN A 12 20.04 9.91 -27.70
C GLN A 12 19.35 11.08 -28.43
N SER A 13 18.02 11.07 -28.56
CA SER A 13 17.27 12.15 -29.22
C SER A 13 16.96 13.35 -28.30
N GLY A 14 17.21 13.25 -27.00
CA GLY A 14 16.88 14.27 -25.99
C GLY A 14 15.38 14.47 -25.71
N ARG A 15 14.49 13.86 -26.51
CA ARG A 15 13.03 14.04 -26.42
C ARG A 15 12.35 13.14 -25.39
N THR A 16 13.10 12.21 -24.80
CA THR A 16 12.60 11.22 -23.83
C THR A 16 13.71 10.86 -22.86
N ALA A 17 13.36 10.64 -21.60
CA ALA A 17 14.26 10.04 -20.62
C ALA A 17 13.61 8.88 -19.90
N HIS A 18 14.47 7.96 -19.48
CA HIS A 18 14.16 6.87 -18.58
C HIS A 18 14.40 7.33 -17.14
N TYR A 19 13.38 7.24 -16.30
CA TYR A 19 13.42 7.64 -14.90
C TYR A 19 13.31 6.40 -14.03
N LYS A 20 14.21 6.27 -13.07
CA LYS A 20 14.18 5.22 -12.05
C LYS A 20 14.12 5.89 -10.68
N LEU A 21 12.97 5.76 -10.03
CA LEU A 21 12.71 6.29 -8.70
C LEU A 21 12.79 5.15 -7.68
N THR A 22 13.69 5.29 -6.71
CA THR A 22 13.75 4.44 -5.52
C THR A 22 13.38 5.28 -4.31
N SER A 23 12.25 4.95 -3.67
CA SER A 23 11.71 5.70 -2.53
C SER A 23 11.68 4.84 -1.29
N THR A 24 12.23 5.36 -0.20
CA THR A 24 12.16 4.76 1.13
C THR A 24 11.48 5.72 2.08
N VAL A 25 10.41 5.26 2.76
CA VAL A 25 9.73 6.04 3.79
C VAL A 25 9.90 5.32 5.12
N MET A 26 10.41 6.06 6.10
CA MET A 26 10.57 5.65 7.49
C MET A 26 9.45 6.29 8.32
N LEU A 27 8.75 5.44 9.06
CA LEU A 27 7.70 5.84 9.98
C LEU A 27 8.06 5.36 11.37
N TRP A 28 7.93 6.25 12.35
CA TRP A 28 8.04 5.93 13.75
C TRP A 28 6.94 6.67 14.51
N LEU A 29 6.13 5.91 15.24
CA LEU A 29 5.00 6.38 16.01
C LEU A 29 5.13 5.80 17.42
N GLN A 30 5.24 6.66 18.41
CA GLN A 30 5.17 6.28 19.82
C GLN A 30 3.90 6.90 20.41
N THR A 31 3.07 6.05 21.02
CA THR A 31 1.86 6.49 21.71
C THR A 31 1.92 6.04 23.15
N HIS A 32 1.53 6.92 24.07
CA HIS A 32 1.44 6.60 25.49
C HIS A 32 0.06 7.05 25.98
N LYS A 33 -0.82 6.08 26.20
CA LYS A 33 -2.19 6.32 26.68
C LYS A 33 -2.52 5.38 27.82
N THR A 34 -3.27 5.87 28.81
CA THR A 34 -3.60 5.14 30.03
C THR A 34 -4.27 3.78 29.74
N MET A 35 -5.12 3.68 28.72
CA MET A 35 -5.83 2.44 28.38
C MET A 35 -5.03 1.44 27.53
N SER A 36 -4.09 1.90 26.70
CA SER A 36 -3.33 1.05 25.77
C SER A 36 -1.86 0.86 26.19
N GLY A 37 -1.43 1.50 27.27
CA GLY A 37 -0.03 1.55 27.69
C GLY A 37 0.85 2.29 26.68
N MET A 38 2.14 1.93 26.67
CA MET A 38 3.10 2.39 25.69
C MET A 38 3.04 1.50 24.44
N MET A 39 2.82 2.10 23.28
CA MET A 39 2.88 1.42 21.99
C MET A 39 3.88 2.13 21.09
N ASN A 40 4.91 1.38 20.68
CA ASN A 40 5.93 1.83 19.75
C ASN A 40 5.74 1.09 18.43
N LEU A 41 5.62 1.85 17.35
CA LEU A 41 5.32 1.35 16.04
C LEU A 41 6.27 2.00 15.05
N GLY A 42 7.22 1.22 14.55
CA GLY A 42 8.27 1.73 13.69
C GLY A 42 8.63 0.77 12.57
N GLY A 43 9.24 1.34 11.53
CA GLY A 43 9.78 0.58 10.40
C GLY A 43 9.84 1.42 9.13
N SER A 44 10.20 0.75 8.04
CA SER A 44 10.42 1.40 6.74
C SER A 44 9.77 0.62 5.61
N LEU A 45 9.37 1.34 4.57
CA LEU A 45 8.94 0.76 3.31
C LEU A 45 9.76 1.34 2.16
N THR A 46 10.41 0.46 1.40
CA THR A 46 11.14 0.81 0.17
C THR A 46 10.39 0.31 -1.05
N ARG A 47 10.26 1.15 -2.07
CA ARG A 47 9.66 0.82 -3.36
C ARG A 47 10.47 1.44 -4.50
N GLN A 48 10.39 0.78 -5.65
CA GLN A 48 11.03 1.23 -6.88
C GLN A 48 9.99 1.35 -7.98
N LEU A 49 10.16 2.36 -8.84
CA LEU A 49 9.35 2.61 -10.03
C LEU A 49 10.28 3.01 -11.16
N GLU A 50 10.05 2.47 -12.35
CA GLU A 50 10.74 2.83 -13.57
C GLU A 50 9.71 3.25 -14.61
N ALA A 51 9.97 4.38 -15.29
CA ALA A 51 9.07 4.92 -16.30
C ALA A 51 9.83 5.73 -17.35
N ASP A 52 9.37 5.66 -18.60
CA ASP A 52 9.84 6.55 -19.67
C ASP A 52 8.88 7.73 -19.80
N HIS A 53 9.41 8.95 -19.77
CA HIS A 53 8.63 10.17 -19.99
C HIS A 53 9.24 11.05 -21.08
N GLN A 54 8.37 11.75 -21.81
CA GLN A 54 8.79 12.73 -22.80
C GLN A 54 9.35 13.99 -22.14
N ILE A 55 10.29 14.63 -22.84
CA ILE A 55 10.94 15.87 -22.47
C ILE A 55 10.74 16.83 -23.63
N THR A 56 9.87 17.83 -23.42
CA THR A 56 9.62 18.92 -24.38
C THR A 56 10.49 20.13 -24.05
N GLU A 57 10.69 20.39 -22.77
CA GLU A 57 11.50 21.48 -22.23
C GLU A 57 12.31 20.99 -21.03
N PHE A 58 13.37 21.72 -20.67
CA PHE A 58 14.22 21.36 -19.52
C PHE A 58 13.44 21.38 -18.19
N SER A 59 12.43 22.25 -18.06
CA SER A 59 11.50 22.30 -16.93
C SER A 59 10.72 20.99 -16.73
N GLN A 60 10.54 20.20 -17.79
CA GLN A 60 9.74 18.98 -17.80
C GLN A 60 10.36 17.86 -16.95
N HIS A 61 11.69 17.85 -16.74
CA HIS A 61 12.32 16.87 -15.85
C HIS A 61 11.79 16.97 -14.43
N ILE A 62 11.74 18.18 -13.88
CA ILE A 62 11.25 18.42 -12.52
C ILE A 62 9.77 18.06 -12.43
N ILE A 63 8.98 18.39 -13.44
CA ILE A 63 7.55 18.05 -13.50
C ILE A 63 7.35 16.53 -13.50
N ASN A 64 8.09 15.79 -14.33
CA ASN A 64 8.00 14.34 -14.42
C ASN A 64 8.43 13.68 -13.10
N ILE A 65 9.55 14.13 -12.52
CA ILE A 65 10.04 13.64 -11.22
C ILE A 65 9.02 13.92 -10.12
N GLY A 66 8.46 15.13 -10.06
CA GLY A 66 7.46 15.53 -9.08
C GLY A 66 6.23 14.62 -9.13
N LYS A 67 5.69 14.36 -10.33
CA LYS A 67 4.57 13.43 -10.53
C LYS A 67 4.89 12.01 -10.06
N MET A 68 6.07 11.50 -10.39
CA MET A 68 6.50 10.15 -9.97
C MET A 68 6.64 10.05 -8.44
N VAL A 69 7.21 11.09 -7.79
CA VAL A 69 7.34 11.15 -6.33
C VAL A 69 5.97 11.21 -5.66
N GLU A 70 5.08 12.08 -6.13
CA GLU A 70 3.72 12.22 -5.60
C GLU A 70 2.93 10.90 -5.69
N GLU A 71 2.96 10.24 -6.83
CA GLU A 71 2.29 8.95 -7.02
C GLU A 71 2.89 7.87 -6.09
N MET A 72 4.22 7.84 -5.98
CA MET A 72 4.91 6.88 -5.11
C MET A 72 4.59 7.12 -3.64
N GLU A 73 4.60 8.36 -3.16
CA GLU A 73 4.23 8.70 -1.79
C GLU A 73 2.79 8.33 -1.48
N ASN A 74 1.85 8.59 -2.40
CA ASN A 74 0.46 8.19 -2.22
C ASN A 74 0.32 6.66 -2.07
N LYS A 75 1.01 5.89 -2.91
CA LYS A 75 1.03 4.42 -2.83
C LYS A 75 1.69 3.92 -1.54
N ILE A 76 2.81 4.52 -1.14
CA ILE A 76 3.51 4.18 0.10
C ILE A 76 2.62 4.49 1.30
N ARG A 77 2.01 5.67 1.38
CA ARG A 77 1.10 6.08 2.47
C ARG A 77 -0.07 5.12 2.63
N GLN A 78 -0.73 4.73 1.54
CA GLN A 78 -1.81 3.74 1.58
C GLN A 78 -1.32 2.39 2.12
N THR A 79 -0.14 1.95 1.67
CA THR A 79 0.46 0.68 2.10
C THR A 79 0.85 0.72 3.59
N LEU A 80 1.47 1.81 4.03
CA LEU A 80 1.82 2.03 5.43
C LEU A 80 0.57 1.97 6.31
N ASN A 81 -0.50 2.69 5.96
CA ASN A 81 -1.76 2.66 6.72
C ASN A 81 -2.31 1.22 6.86
N ALA A 82 -2.33 0.46 5.77
CA ALA A 82 -2.84 -0.91 5.78
C ALA A 82 -1.98 -1.87 6.64
N ILE A 83 -0.64 -1.75 6.57
CA ILE A 83 0.27 -2.61 7.34
C ILE A 83 0.25 -2.22 8.82
N TYR A 84 0.41 -0.94 9.12
CA TYR A 84 0.64 -0.44 10.47
C TYR A 84 -0.61 -0.42 11.36
N PHE A 85 -1.80 -0.25 10.79
CA PHE A 85 -3.05 -0.23 11.57
C PHE A 85 -3.98 -1.40 11.25
N GLY A 86 -3.84 -2.04 10.09
CA GLY A 86 -4.59 -3.24 9.72
C GLY A 86 -3.89 -4.50 10.20
N LYS A 87 -2.79 -4.87 9.55
CA LYS A 87 -2.11 -6.16 9.80
C LYS A 87 -1.63 -6.33 11.24
N THR A 88 -1.04 -5.31 11.84
CA THR A 88 -0.56 -5.37 13.24
C THR A 88 -1.70 -5.63 14.22
N LYS A 89 -2.85 -4.98 14.02
CA LYS A 89 -4.07 -5.18 14.81
C LYS A 89 -4.62 -6.59 14.62
N ASP A 90 -4.66 -7.09 13.39
CA ASP A 90 -5.14 -8.45 13.11
C ASP A 90 -4.26 -9.52 13.75
N ILE A 91 -2.93 -9.34 13.71
CA ILE A 91 -1.97 -10.23 14.38
C ILE A 91 -2.17 -10.20 15.90
N LEU A 92 -2.28 -9.01 16.50
CA LEU A 92 -2.53 -8.84 17.93
C LEU A 92 -3.83 -9.51 18.37
N ASN A 93 -4.90 -9.33 17.59
CA ASN A 93 -6.20 -9.94 17.86
C ASN A 93 -6.15 -11.47 17.73
N SER A 94 -5.42 -11.99 16.74
CA SER A 94 -5.23 -13.42 16.54
C SER A 94 -4.50 -14.06 17.72
N LEU A 95 -3.46 -13.41 18.25
CA LEU A 95 -2.71 -13.90 19.41
C LEU A 95 -3.53 -13.88 20.69
N ARG A 96 -4.35 -12.85 20.90
CA ARG A 96 -5.15 -12.70 22.12
C ARG A 96 -6.41 -13.58 22.14
N ASN A 97 -6.98 -13.90 20.98
CA ASN A 97 -8.28 -14.54 20.83
C ASN A 97 -8.24 -15.64 19.75
N ALA A 98 -7.34 -16.62 19.89
CA ALA A 98 -7.13 -17.66 18.87
C ALA A 98 -8.42 -18.44 18.51
N GLU A 99 -9.21 -18.88 19.50
CA GLU A 99 -10.47 -19.60 19.26
C GLU A 99 -11.57 -18.73 18.64
N ASN A 100 -11.73 -17.50 19.14
CA ASN A 100 -12.76 -16.57 18.66
C ASN A 100 -12.46 -16.04 17.25
N PHE A 101 -11.19 -15.89 16.88
CA PHE A 101 -10.79 -15.47 15.54
C PHE A 101 -11.04 -16.56 14.51
N GLN A 102 -10.65 -17.82 14.80
CA GLN A 102 -10.93 -18.94 13.91
C GLN A 102 -12.42 -19.20 13.75
N ASN A 103 -13.20 -19.12 14.83
CA ASN A 103 -14.65 -19.26 14.76
C ASN A 103 -15.30 -18.13 13.95
N ARG A 104 -14.88 -16.86 14.11
CA ARG A 104 -15.40 -15.75 13.30
C ARG A 104 -15.01 -15.84 11.83
N ALA A 105 -13.76 -16.17 11.53
CA ALA A 105 -13.30 -16.34 10.14
C ALA A 105 -14.08 -17.48 9.45
N ARG A 106 -14.29 -18.60 10.15
CA ARG A 106 -15.10 -19.72 9.67
C ARG A 106 -16.55 -19.33 9.46
N LEU A 107 -17.18 -18.63 10.42
CA LEU A 107 -18.57 -18.18 10.31
C LEU A 107 -18.76 -17.17 9.18
N GLN A 108 -17.84 -16.22 9.00
CA GLN A 108 -17.88 -15.28 7.87
C GLN A 108 -17.73 -16.00 6.52
N GLN A 109 -16.85 -17.00 6.45
CA GLN A 109 -16.64 -17.77 5.23
C GLN A 109 -17.87 -18.62 4.87
N VAL A 110 -18.53 -19.24 5.86
CA VAL A 110 -19.77 -20.02 5.68
C VAL A 110 -20.95 -19.13 5.28
N ASN A 111 -21.08 -17.95 5.87
CA ASN A 111 -22.13 -17.02 5.50
C ASN A 111 -21.93 -16.49 4.08
N PHE A 112 -20.69 -16.15 3.71
CA PHE A 112 -20.36 -15.66 2.37
C PHE A 112 -20.59 -16.72 1.28
N THR A 113 -20.22 -17.98 1.53
CA THR A 113 -20.53 -19.07 0.58
C THR A 113 -22.03 -19.31 0.46
N GLY A 114 -22.79 -19.22 1.56
CA GLY A 114 -24.25 -19.30 1.53
C GLY A 114 -24.90 -18.18 0.72
N GLU A 115 -24.44 -16.93 0.89
CA GLU A 115 -24.92 -15.78 0.11
C GLU A 115 -24.56 -15.90 -1.38
N LEU A 116 -23.33 -16.32 -1.70
CA LEU A 116 -22.91 -16.57 -3.08
C LEU A 116 -23.74 -17.68 -3.75
N GLN A 117 -23.99 -18.77 -3.03
CA GLN A 117 -24.82 -19.87 -3.55
C GLN A 117 -26.26 -19.41 -3.80
N SER A 118 -26.79 -18.56 -2.92
CA SER A 118 -28.11 -17.95 -3.07
C SER A 118 -28.17 -17.00 -4.27
N ALA A 119 -27.13 -16.18 -4.47
CA ALA A 119 -27.02 -15.28 -5.62
C ALA A 119 -26.90 -16.05 -6.94
N LEU A 120 -26.06 -17.10 -6.98
CA LEU A 120 -25.89 -17.99 -8.13
C LEU A 120 -27.20 -18.70 -8.52
N ASN A 121 -28.02 -19.08 -7.53
CA ASN A 121 -29.34 -19.67 -7.77
C ASN A 121 -30.34 -18.67 -8.37
N ARG A 122 -30.24 -17.37 -8.05
CA ARG A 122 -31.10 -16.32 -8.62
C ARG A 122 -30.74 -15.94 -10.04
N THR A 123 -29.48 -16.13 -10.44
CA THR A 123 -28.97 -15.80 -11.78
C THR A 123 -29.04 -16.96 -12.78
N ARG A 124 -29.45 -18.17 -12.36
CA ARG A 124 -29.69 -19.27 -13.30
C ARG A 124 -31.02 -19.02 -14.03
N PRO A 125 -31.06 -18.89 -15.36
CA PRO A 125 -32.30 -18.86 -16.09
C PRO A 125 -32.99 -20.23 -15.93
N THR A 126 -34.25 -20.21 -15.51
CA THR A 126 -35.12 -21.38 -15.62
C THR A 126 -35.32 -21.66 -17.10
N GLU A 127 -34.80 -22.80 -17.58
CA GLU A 127 -35.28 -23.41 -18.83
C GLU A 127 -36.79 -23.69 -18.77
#